data_AF-A0A2E4SB14-F1
#
_entry.id   AF-A0A2E4SB14-F1
#
_cell.length_a   1.000
_cell.length_b   1.000
_cell.length_c   1.000
_cell.angle_alpha   90.00
_cell.angle_beta   90.00
_cell.angle_gamma   90.00
#
_symmetry.space_group_name_H-M   'P 1'
#
loop_
_entity.id
_entity.type
_entity.pdbx_description
1 polymer ?
#
loop_
_entity_poly.entity_id
_entity_poly.type
_entity_poly.pdbx_seq_one_letter_code
_entity_poly.pdbx_strand_id
1 'polypeptide(L)'
;MIEKLHLYVFSEEFKKKVEKIFVTLSIVSFILHLTLILINKVGIIDFPDNKLLTNPIVAIYTPFSFILVYEVFLVVYYLPRSISQYIRKQYEIITLIIVRRIFKDIANIDLTTNWFNEKYDLQLTYDLLSTIILFLLIFLFYYFNTKHKSISKKIEKVENLDQFIKRKKTIALLLFPILIVLAVSSLVKWIYVELISIDQVFFSIQDINELFFNEFFTVLIMADVLLLLISLYKTDKFHEILRNSGFIISTILIRLSFSVEGLLNNALIVISVVYGFIMLLLHIYFEKVQVKYAKEVKIEEKEQEEII
;
A
#
# COMPACT_ATOMS: atom_id res chain seq x y z
N MET A 1 4.51 -23.45 19.34
CA MET A 1 5.03 -23.51 17.95
C MET A 1 4.53 -22.33 17.12
N ILE A 2 3.20 -22.13 17.05
CA ILE A 2 2.52 -21.00 16.39
C ILE A 2 3.01 -19.61 16.86
N GLU A 3 3.14 -19.37 18.18
CA GLU A 3 3.65 -18.08 18.70
C GLU A 3 5.12 -17.80 18.31
N LYS A 4 5.98 -18.82 18.28
CA LYS A 4 7.38 -18.68 17.85
C LYS A 4 7.49 -18.38 16.35
N LEU A 5 6.68 -19.05 15.52
CA LEU A 5 6.61 -18.81 14.08
C LEU A 5 6.12 -17.39 13.78
N HIS A 6 5.08 -16.92 14.50
CA HIS A 6 4.59 -15.55 14.41
C HIS A 6 5.68 -14.54 14.78
N LEU A 7 6.35 -14.72 15.92
CA LEU A 7 7.39 -13.80 16.38
C LEU A 7 8.54 -13.72 15.38
N TYR A 8 8.89 -14.82 14.72
CA TYR A 8 9.91 -14.85 13.69
C TYR A 8 9.48 -14.13 12.40
N VAL A 9 8.33 -14.48 11.83
CA VAL A 9 7.82 -13.92 10.56
C VAL A 9 7.55 -12.42 10.64
N PHE A 10 7.03 -11.93 11.77
CA PHE A 10 6.74 -10.51 11.97
C PHE A 10 7.87 -9.76 12.70
N SER A 11 9.08 -10.33 12.74
CA SER A 11 10.26 -9.65 13.27
C SER A 11 10.82 -8.64 12.27
N GLU A 12 11.42 -7.56 12.79
CA GLU A 12 12.15 -6.59 11.95
C GLU A 12 13.36 -7.25 11.26
N GLU A 13 13.96 -8.29 11.87
CA GLU A 13 15.06 -9.05 11.26
C GLU A 13 14.61 -9.82 10.01
N PHE A 14 13.49 -10.54 10.11
CA PHE A 14 12.93 -11.27 8.97
C PHE A 14 12.53 -10.30 7.85
N LYS A 15 11.87 -9.19 8.18
CA LYS A 15 11.55 -8.13 7.23
C LYS A 15 12.81 -7.62 6.51
N LYS A 16 13.87 -7.28 7.24
CA LYS A 16 15.15 -6.81 6.64
C LYS A 16 15.79 -7.86 5.74
N LYS A 17 15.69 -9.14 6.11
CA LYS A 17 16.20 -10.24 5.30
C LYS A 17 15.44 -10.36 3.98
N VAL A 18 14.11 -10.32 4.04
CA VAL A 18 13.24 -10.33 2.85
C VAL A 18 13.50 -9.10 1.98
N GLU A 19 13.60 -7.91 2.57
CA GLU A 19 13.95 -6.67 1.87
C GLU A 19 15.26 -6.82 1.09
N LYS A 20 16.31 -7.33 1.75
CA LYS A 20 17.62 -7.54 1.12
C LYS A 20 17.54 -8.54 -0.04
N ILE A 21 16.75 -9.60 0.08
CA ILE A 21 16.55 -10.57 -0.99
C ILE A 21 15.90 -9.89 -2.20
N PHE A 22 14.76 -9.21 -2.01
CA PHE A 22 14.06 -8.56 -3.12
C PHE A 22 14.89 -7.44 -3.77
N VAL A 23 15.58 -6.61 -2.99
CA VAL A 23 16.48 -5.58 -3.54
C VAL A 23 17.62 -6.19 -4.34
N THR A 24 18.20 -7.30 -3.86
CA THR A 24 19.27 -7.99 -4.59
C THR A 24 18.73 -8.59 -5.90
N LEU A 25 17.55 -9.22 -5.88
CA LEU A 25 16.89 -9.73 -7.07
C LEU A 25 16.57 -8.60 -8.07
N SER A 26 16.10 -7.45 -7.59
CA SER A 26 15.88 -6.27 -8.43
C SER A 26 17.16 -5.81 -9.13
N ILE A 27 18.27 -5.67 -8.40
CA ILE A 27 19.54 -5.22 -8.98
C ILE A 27 20.07 -6.22 -10.00
N VAL A 28 20.08 -7.52 -9.65
CA VAL A 28 20.58 -8.58 -10.54
C VAL A 28 19.74 -8.66 -11.81
N SER A 29 18.41 -8.64 -11.68
CA SER A 29 17.51 -8.71 -12.83
C SER A 29 17.61 -7.46 -13.73
N PHE A 30 17.82 -6.27 -13.16
CA PHE A 30 18.08 -5.06 -13.93
C PHE A 30 19.36 -5.16 -14.77
N ILE A 31 20.47 -5.61 -14.16
CA ILE A 31 21.75 -5.79 -14.86
C ILE A 31 21.62 -6.85 -15.96
N LEU A 32 20.96 -7.97 -15.68
CA LEU A 32 20.70 -9.02 -16.67
C LEU A 32 19.86 -8.49 -17.84
N HIS A 33 18.77 -7.76 -17.55
CA HIS A 33 17.92 -7.20 -18.60
C HIS A 33 18.68 -6.19 -19.48
N LEU A 34 19.45 -5.28 -18.88
CA LEU A 34 20.32 -4.36 -19.64
C LEU A 34 21.34 -5.12 -20.51
N THR A 35 21.92 -6.19 -19.98
CA THR A 35 22.87 -7.02 -20.73
C THR A 35 22.19 -7.66 -21.95
N LEU A 36 20.95 -8.16 -21.79
CA LEU A 36 20.16 -8.72 -22.90
C LEU A 36 19.85 -7.66 -23.97
N ILE A 37 19.48 -6.44 -23.56
CA ILE A 37 19.26 -5.30 -24.48
C ILE A 37 20.54 -5.00 -25.27
N LEU A 38 21.70 -4.99 -24.61
CA LEU A 38 22.98 -4.77 -25.27
C LEU A 38 23.33 -5.87 -26.27
N ILE A 39 23.12 -7.14 -25.91
CA ILE A 39 23.35 -8.30 -26.79
C ILE A 39 22.46 -8.21 -28.04
N ASN A 40 21.18 -7.87 -27.87
CA ASN A 40 20.23 -7.67 -28.95
C ASN A 40 20.68 -6.52 -29.88
N LYS A 41 21.09 -5.38 -29.30
CA LYS A 41 21.54 -4.21 -30.07
C LYS A 41 22.82 -4.44 -30.86
N VAL A 42 23.71 -5.33 -30.40
CA VAL A 42 24.96 -5.70 -31.08
C VAL A 42 24.70 -6.77 -32.18
N GLY A 43 23.49 -7.35 -32.25
CA GLY A 43 23.11 -8.32 -33.28
C GLY A 43 23.72 -9.71 -33.08
N ILE A 44 24.13 -10.05 -31.85
CA ILE A 44 24.67 -11.39 -31.52
C ILE A 44 23.54 -12.44 -31.47
N ILE A 45 22.35 -12.02 -31.04
CA ILE A 45 21.13 -12.83 -30.98
C ILE A 45 20.00 -12.00 -31.55
N ASP A 46 19.33 -12.50 -32.58
CA ASP A 46 18.18 -11.84 -33.21
C ASP A 46 16.91 -12.23 -32.45
N PHE A 47 16.49 -11.37 -31.53
CA PHE A 47 15.21 -11.53 -30.85
C PHE A 47 14.12 -10.87 -31.72
N PRO A 48 13.10 -11.60 -32.18
CA PRO A 48 12.07 -11.04 -33.06
C PRO A 48 11.36 -9.86 -32.39
N ASP A 49 11.29 -8.72 -33.09
CA ASP A 49 10.58 -7.44 -32.81
C ASP A 49 10.03 -7.22 -31.38
N ASN A 50 10.85 -7.48 -30.37
CA ASN A 50 10.44 -7.37 -28.98
C ASN A 50 10.74 -5.96 -28.49
N LYS A 51 9.69 -5.13 -28.36
CA LYS A 51 9.76 -3.77 -27.75
C LYS A 51 10.46 -3.74 -26.39
N LEU A 52 10.55 -4.89 -25.71
CA LEU A 52 11.25 -5.05 -24.43
C LEU A 52 12.76 -4.96 -24.55
N LEU A 53 13.34 -5.38 -25.67
CA LEU A 53 14.79 -5.44 -25.87
C LEU A 53 15.35 -4.30 -26.73
N THR A 54 14.53 -3.29 -27.06
CA THR A 54 14.91 -2.18 -27.93
C THR A 54 15.23 -0.89 -27.18
N ASN A 55 14.59 -0.62 -26.05
CA ASN A 55 14.79 0.62 -25.28
C ASN A 55 15.39 0.34 -23.88
N PRO A 56 16.61 0.82 -23.57
CA PRO A 56 17.24 0.67 -22.25
C PRO A 56 16.42 1.20 -21.08
N ILE A 57 15.55 2.20 -21.30
CA ILE A 57 14.67 2.75 -20.27
C ILE A 57 13.63 1.70 -19.83
N VAL A 58 13.23 0.78 -20.72
CA VAL A 58 12.31 -0.33 -20.43
C VAL A 58 12.94 -1.33 -19.45
N ALA A 59 14.27 -1.42 -19.35
CA ALA A 59 14.92 -2.28 -18.36
C ALA A 59 14.53 -1.92 -16.92
N ILE A 60 14.14 -0.65 -16.67
CA ILE A 60 13.74 -0.16 -15.35
C ILE A 60 12.48 -0.88 -14.81
N TYR A 61 11.63 -1.47 -15.65
CA TYR A 61 10.43 -2.17 -15.17
C TYR A 61 10.72 -3.47 -14.42
N THR A 62 11.76 -4.19 -14.81
CA THR A 62 12.11 -5.47 -14.18
C THR A 62 12.46 -5.35 -12.70
N PRO A 63 13.37 -4.46 -12.26
CA PRO A 63 13.62 -4.27 -10.83
C PRO A 63 12.37 -3.82 -10.08
N PHE A 64 11.52 -3.03 -10.74
CA PHE A 64 10.27 -2.53 -10.19
C PHE A 64 9.23 -3.62 -9.95
N SER A 65 9.12 -4.65 -10.82
CA SER A 65 8.26 -5.80 -10.58
C SER A 65 8.65 -6.57 -9.32
N PHE A 66 9.95 -6.74 -9.04
CA PHE A 66 10.40 -7.36 -7.79
C PHE A 66 10.10 -6.49 -6.56
N ILE A 67 10.29 -5.17 -6.65
CA ILE A 67 9.96 -4.24 -5.55
C ILE A 67 8.45 -4.27 -5.25
N LEU A 68 7.60 -4.44 -6.27
CA LEU A 68 6.16 -4.59 -6.13
C LEU A 68 5.75 -5.76 -5.24
N VAL A 69 6.36 -6.92 -5.47
CA VAL A 69 6.09 -8.13 -4.69
C VAL A 69 6.52 -7.92 -3.24
N TYR A 70 7.63 -7.22 -3.02
CA TYR A 70 8.04 -6.80 -1.68
C TYR A 70 7.05 -5.83 -1.02
N GLU A 71 6.50 -4.87 -1.77
CA GLU A 71 5.47 -3.95 -1.27
C GLU A 71 4.20 -4.70 -0.86
N VAL A 72 3.78 -5.70 -1.64
CA VAL A 72 2.69 -6.63 -1.30
C VAL A 72 2.98 -7.33 0.03
N PHE A 73 4.17 -7.91 0.19
CA PHE A 73 4.61 -8.51 1.46
C PHE A 73 4.52 -7.50 2.61
N LEU A 74 4.92 -6.24 2.40
CA LEU A 74 4.84 -5.21 3.42
C LEU A 74 3.40 -4.93 3.86
N VAL A 75 2.42 -4.92 2.95
CA VAL A 75 1.01 -4.75 3.35
C VAL A 75 0.62 -5.83 4.36
N VAL A 76 0.96 -7.09 4.09
CA VAL A 76 0.68 -8.21 5.01
C VAL A 76 1.45 -8.09 6.32
N TYR A 77 2.73 -7.73 6.25
CA TYR A 77 3.58 -7.54 7.44
C TYR A 77 3.03 -6.46 8.39
N TYR A 78 2.43 -5.40 7.85
CA TYR A 78 1.86 -4.31 8.64
C TYR A 78 0.41 -4.55 9.06
N LEU A 79 -0.29 -5.53 8.48
CA LEU A 79 -1.67 -5.92 8.82
C LEU A 79 -1.90 -6.16 10.33
N PRO A 80 -1.06 -6.90 11.08
CA PRO A 80 -1.26 -7.11 12.53
C PRO A 80 -1.03 -5.86 13.38
N ARG A 81 -0.53 -4.76 12.82
CA ARG A 81 -0.24 -3.54 13.59
C ARG A 81 -1.52 -2.73 13.86
N SER A 82 -1.38 -1.51 14.38
CA SER A 82 -2.54 -0.61 14.51
C SER A 82 -3.07 -0.24 13.13
N ILE A 83 -4.39 -0.11 12.97
CA ILE A 83 -5.03 0.23 11.68
C ILE A 83 -4.39 1.50 11.09
N SER A 84 -4.17 2.56 11.88
CA SER A 84 -3.49 3.78 11.41
C SER A 84 -2.06 3.56 10.88
N GLN A 85 -1.33 2.56 11.39
CA GLN A 85 0.01 2.23 10.88
C GLN A 85 -0.06 1.43 9.58
N TYR A 86 -0.99 0.47 9.50
CA TYR A 86 -1.26 -0.32 8.31
C TYR A 86 -1.68 0.57 7.13
N ILE A 87 -2.65 1.45 7.37
CA ILE A 87 -3.20 2.39 6.37
C ILE A 87 -2.14 3.36 5.87
N ARG A 88 -1.38 3.97 6.77
CA ARG A 88 -0.26 4.83 6.39
C ARG A 88 0.72 4.08 5.47
N LYS A 89 1.03 2.82 5.79
CA LYS A 89 1.93 2.04 4.93
C LYS A 89 1.31 1.75 3.58
N GLN A 90 0.00 1.52 3.51
CA GLN A 90 -0.69 1.41 2.23
C GLN A 90 -0.61 2.70 1.41
N TYR A 91 -0.74 3.88 2.04
CA TYR A 91 -0.59 5.16 1.35
C TYR A 91 0.83 5.36 0.81
N GLU A 92 1.86 5.00 1.58
CA GLU A 92 3.25 5.00 1.10
C GLU A 92 3.42 4.07 -0.10
N ILE A 93 2.89 2.85 -0.02
CA ILE A 93 2.99 1.85 -1.09
C ILE A 93 2.27 2.31 -2.36
N ILE A 94 1.03 2.80 -2.27
CA ILE A 94 0.31 3.27 -3.46
C ILE A 94 1.02 4.46 -4.13
N THR A 95 1.60 5.36 -3.33
CA THR A 95 2.37 6.49 -3.87
C THR A 95 3.62 6.01 -4.61
N LEU A 96 4.33 5.02 -4.07
CA LEU A 96 5.48 4.41 -4.75
C LEU A 96 5.08 3.67 -6.04
N ILE A 97 3.88 3.08 -6.08
CA ILE A 97 3.33 2.48 -7.31
C ILE A 97 3.09 3.56 -8.38
N ILE A 98 2.55 4.73 -8.02
CA ILE A 98 2.38 5.85 -8.98
C ILE A 98 3.75 6.35 -9.46
N VAL A 99 4.71 6.56 -8.55
CA VAL A 99 6.08 6.98 -8.91
C VAL A 99 6.70 6.03 -9.95
N ARG A 100 6.41 4.74 -9.86
CA ARG A 100 6.87 3.75 -10.84
C ARG A 100 6.23 3.94 -12.21
N ARG A 101 4.94 4.27 -12.29
CA ARG A 101 4.27 4.57 -13.56
C ARG A 101 4.85 5.80 -14.25
N ILE A 102 5.37 6.78 -13.49
CA ILE A 102 6.09 7.92 -14.08
C ILE A 102 7.28 7.46 -14.92
N PHE A 103 8.10 6.54 -14.40
CA PHE A 103 9.20 5.96 -15.20
C PHE A 103 8.67 5.18 -16.40
N LYS A 104 7.45 4.64 -16.30
CA LYS A 104 6.81 3.97 -17.41
C LYS A 104 6.53 4.90 -18.57
N ASP A 105 5.87 5.99 -18.23
CA ASP A 105 5.39 6.95 -19.21
C ASP A 105 6.57 7.71 -19.82
N ILE A 106 7.64 7.96 -19.04
CA ILE A 106 8.91 8.51 -19.55
C ILE A 106 9.54 7.59 -20.61
N ALA A 107 9.48 6.26 -20.45
CA ALA A 107 10.07 5.33 -21.43
C ALA A 107 9.35 5.34 -22.79
N ASN A 108 8.08 5.79 -22.81
CA ASN A 108 7.21 5.80 -23.98
C ASN A 108 6.86 7.24 -24.41
N ILE A 109 7.58 8.25 -23.89
CA ILE A 109 7.29 9.65 -24.17
C ILE A 109 7.71 9.99 -25.60
N ASP A 110 6.77 10.50 -26.38
CA ASP A 110 7.06 11.10 -27.67
C ASP A 110 7.03 12.62 -27.46
N LEU A 111 8.19 13.28 -27.55
CA LEU A 111 8.33 14.74 -27.37
C LEU A 111 7.73 15.52 -28.55
N THR A 112 6.42 15.38 -28.77
CA THR A 112 5.67 16.07 -29.81
C THR A 112 5.12 17.39 -29.30
N THR A 113 4.74 18.28 -30.22
CA THR A 113 4.14 19.59 -29.89
C THR A 113 2.74 19.47 -29.28
N ASN A 114 2.13 18.28 -29.30
CA ASN A 114 0.75 18.02 -28.88
C ASN A 114 0.66 17.30 -27.52
N TRP A 115 1.41 17.77 -26.53
CA TRP A 115 1.49 17.22 -25.15
C TRP A 115 0.14 16.86 -24.50
N PHE A 116 -0.93 17.58 -24.82
CA PHE A 116 -2.26 17.36 -24.24
C PHE A 116 -3.17 16.43 -25.06
N ASN A 117 -2.70 15.92 -26.20
CA ASN A 117 -3.45 14.97 -27.03
C ASN A 117 -2.90 13.54 -26.89
N GLU A 118 -1.63 13.40 -26.54
CA GLU A 118 -1.00 12.09 -26.38
C GLU A 118 -1.34 11.45 -25.03
N LYS A 119 -1.76 10.18 -25.05
CA LYS A 119 -2.26 9.45 -23.87
C LYS A 119 -1.18 9.33 -22.78
N TYR A 120 0.07 9.06 -23.17
CA TYR A 120 1.19 8.90 -22.23
C TYR A 120 1.62 10.22 -21.60
N ASP A 121 1.61 11.32 -22.36
CA ASP A 121 2.00 12.65 -21.88
C ASP A 121 0.98 13.21 -20.85
N LEU A 122 -0.32 13.01 -21.11
CA LEU A 122 -1.38 13.32 -20.16
C LEU A 122 -1.26 12.47 -18.89
N GLN A 123 -1.06 11.16 -19.04
CA GLN A 123 -0.95 10.25 -17.90
C GLN A 123 0.27 10.60 -17.03
N LEU A 124 1.40 10.92 -17.65
CA LEU A 124 2.61 11.38 -16.96
C LEU A 124 2.32 12.64 -16.12
N THR A 125 1.58 13.60 -16.69
CA THR A 125 1.17 14.83 -16.00
C THR A 125 0.30 14.51 -14.78
N TYR A 126 -0.68 13.61 -14.92
CA TYR A 126 -1.54 13.19 -13.82
C TYR A 126 -0.77 12.44 -12.73
N ASP A 127 0.15 11.55 -13.09
CA ASP A 127 0.97 10.78 -12.16
C ASP A 127 1.94 11.67 -11.37
N LEU A 128 2.58 12.64 -12.03
CA LEU A 128 3.43 13.65 -11.38
C LEU A 128 2.65 14.48 -10.36
N LEU A 129 1.51 15.04 -10.77
CA LEU A 129 0.69 15.87 -9.88
C LEU A 129 0.14 15.07 -8.70
N SER A 130 -0.34 13.86 -8.96
CA SER A 130 -0.88 12.96 -7.92
C SER A 130 0.20 12.59 -6.91
N THR A 131 1.42 12.30 -7.36
CA THR A 131 2.54 11.97 -6.47
C THR A 131 2.85 13.10 -5.49
N ILE A 132 2.89 14.36 -5.96
CA ILE A 132 3.14 15.52 -5.11
C ILE A 132 2.03 15.67 -4.05
N ILE A 133 0.76 15.58 -4.48
CA ILE A 133 -0.40 15.68 -3.59
C ILE A 133 -0.39 14.57 -2.55
N LEU A 134 -0.15 13.33 -2.97
CA LEU A 134 -0.12 12.17 -2.07
C LEU A 134 1.01 12.28 -1.07
N PHE A 135 2.20 12.68 -1.51
CA PHE A 135 3.33 12.88 -0.60
C PHE A 135 3.02 13.92 0.47
N LEU A 136 2.38 15.05 0.08
CA LEU A 136 1.92 16.06 1.03
C LEU A 136 0.89 15.50 2.03
N LEU A 137 -0.11 14.77 1.55
CA LEU A 137 -1.14 14.17 2.41
C LEU A 137 -0.56 13.14 3.39
N ILE A 138 0.39 12.32 2.94
CA ILE A 138 1.08 11.34 3.78
C ILE A 138 1.91 12.06 4.85
N PHE A 139 2.62 13.13 4.48
CA PHE A 139 3.34 13.96 5.43
C PHE A 139 2.39 14.55 6.48
N LEU A 140 1.26 15.13 6.08
CA LEU A 140 0.26 15.66 7.01
C LEU A 140 -0.32 14.56 7.90
N PHE A 141 -0.67 13.41 7.33
CA PHE A 141 -1.15 12.25 8.08
C PHE A 141 -0.13 11.85 9.15
N TYR A 142 1.16 11.81 8.81
CA TYR A 142 2.24 11.51 9.75
C TYR A 142 2.34 12.56 10.87
N TYR A 143 2.33 13.84 10.50
CA TYR A 143 2.41 14.97 11.44
C TYR A 143 1.28 14.93 12.48
N PHE A 144 0.01 14.81 12.04
CA PHE A 144 -1.15 14.81 12.92
C PHE A 144 -1.26 13.56 13.79
N ASN A 145 -1.00 12.37 13.22
CA ASN A 145 -1.04 11.11 13.97
C ASN A 145 0.04 11.06 15.06
N THR A 146 1.24 11.58 14.79
CA THR A 146 2.36 11.59 15.75
C THR A 146 2.09 12.58 16.88
N LYS A 147 1.61 13.78 16.56
CA LYS A 147 1.22 14.80 17.55
C LYS A 147 0.12 14.29 18.48
N HIS A 148 -0.86 13.55 17.94
CA HIS A 148 -1.94 12.97 18.73
C HIS A 148 -1.46 11.84 19.67
N LYS A 149 -0.62 10.91 19.17
CA LYS A 149 -0.08 9.82 20.00
C LYS A 149 0.72 10.31 21.20
N SER A 150 1.42 11.45 21.08
CA SER A 150 2.13 12.06 22.21
C SER A 150 1.19 12.58 23.30
N ILE A 151 -0.05 12.96 22.94
CA ILE A 151 -1.06 13.49 23.87
C ILE A 151 -1.81 12.32 24.54
N SER A 152 -2.22 11.32 23.75
CA SER A 152 -2.97 10.14 24.23
C SER A 152 -2.14 9.21 25.14
N LYS A 153 -0.82 9.07 24.92
CA LYS A 153 0.08 8.28 25.81
C LYS A 153 0.11 8.75 27.27
N LYS A 154 -0.28 10.01 27.54
CA LYS A 154 -0.36 10.55 28.91
C LYS A 154 -1.62 10.12 29.66
N ILE A 155 -2.62 9.55 28.97
CA ILE A 155 -4.00 9.42 29.48
C ILE A 155 -4.41 7.96 29.73
N GLU A 156 -3.84 6.96 29.05
CA GLU A 156 -4.30 5.57 29.18
C GLU A 156 -3.17 4.58 29.56
N LYS A 157 -3.12 4.19 30.84
CA LYS A 157 -2.59 2.87 31.24
C LYS A 157 -3.71 1.86 31.00
N VAL A 158 -3.71 1.21 29.84
CA VAL A 158 -4.70 0.17 29.51
C VAL A 158 -4.20 -1.18 30.03
N GLU A 159 -4.85 -1.72 31.07
CA GLU A 159 -4.75 -3.14 31.41
C GLU A 159 -5.34 -3.99 30.27
N ASN A 160 -4.70 -5.11 29.93
CA ASN A 160 -5.05 -6.07 28.84
C ASN A 160 -4.57 -5.78 27.40
N LEU A 161 -3.51 -4.97 27.21
CA LEU A 161 -2.81 -4.83 25.92
C LEU A 161 -2.36 -6.18 25.31
N ASP A 162 -1.93 -7.13 26.15
CA ASP A 162 -1.31 -8.38 25.69
C ASP A 162 -2.29 -9.34 24.99
N GLN A 163 -3.51 -9.48 25.50
CA GLN A 163 -4.53 -10.34 24.86
C GLN A 163 -5.03 -9.75 23.53
N PHE A 164 -5.09 -8.43 23.42
CA PHE A 164 -5.46 -7.75 22.17
C PHE A 164 -4.39 -7.93 21.10
N ILE A 165 -3.11 -7.77 21.47
CA ILE A 165 -1.98 -8.03 20.60
C ILE A 165 -2.01 -9.50 20.15
N LYS A 166 -2.23 -10.46 21.05
CA LYS A 166 -2.31 -11.89 20.68
C LYS A 166 -3.40 -12.20 19.63
N ARG A 167 -4.59 -11.60 19.71
CA ARG A 167 -5.68 -11.86 18.74
C ARG A 167 -5.38 -11.30 17.34
N LYS A 168 -4.81 -10.10 17.24
CA LYS A 168 -4.34 -9.54 15.95
C LYS A 168 -3.24 -10.39 15.32
N LYS A 169 -2.34 -10.90 16.16
CA LYS A 169 -1.25 -11.78 15.75
C LYS A 169 -1.76 -13.11 15.16
N THR A 170 -2.77 -13.72 15.76
CA THR A 170 -3.36 -14.98 15.23
C THR A 170 -3.96 -14.79 13.83
N ILE A 171 -4.64 -13.67 13.60
CA ILE A 171 -5.28 -13.39 12.30
C ILE A 171 -4.25 -13.13 11.22
N ALA A 172 -3.25 -12.30 11.51
CA ALA A 172 -2.15 -12.09 10.57
C ALA A 172 -1.40 -13.39 10.28
N LEU A 173 -1.26 -14.29 11.26
CA LEU A 173 -0.66 -15.60 11.06
C LEU A 173 -1.49 -16.53 10.16
N LEU A 174 -2.83 -16.44 10.20
CA LEU A 174 -3.71 -17.22 9.32
C LEU A 174 -3.76 -16.64 7.90
N LEU A 175 -3.77 -15.31 7.77
CA LEU A 175 -3.75 -14.61 6.49
C LEU A 175 -2.40 -14.73 5.77
N PHE A 176 -1.30 -14.74 6.50
CA PHE A 176 0.05 -14.79 5.94
C PHE A 176 0.30 -15.99 5.00
N PRO A 177 0.04 -17.25 5.36
CA PRO A 177 0.23 -18.39 4.47
C PRO A 177 -0.72 -18.37 3.27
N ILE A 178 -1.97 -17.92 3.44
CA ILE A 178 -2.92 -17.77 2.33
C ILE A 178 -2.37 -16.78 1.30
N LEU A 179 -1.85 -15.65 1.77
CA LEU A 179 -1.28 -14.61 0.92
C LEU A 179 0.05 -15.02 0.29
N ILE A 180 0.88 -15.82 0.99
CA ILE A 180 2.07 -16.43 0.39
C ILE A 180 1.68 -17.40 -0.73
N VAL A 181 0.69 -18.27 -0.50
CA VAL A 181 0.25 -19.23 -1.51
C VAL A 181 -0.24 -18.50 -2.75
N LEU A 182 -1.04 -17.44 -2.59
CA LEU A 182 -1.49 -16.60 -3.69
C LEU A 182 -0.35 -15.86 -4.38
N ALA A 183 0.57 -15.26 -3.62
CA ALA A 183 1.72 -14.55 -4.18
C ALA A 183 2.63 -15.50 -4.97
N VAL A 184 2.88 -16.70 -4.44
CA VAL A 184 3.70 -17.73 -5.10
C VAL A 184 2.97 -18.31 -6.31
N SER A 185 1.67 -18.64 -6.22
CA SER A 185 0.91 -19.16 -7.35
C SER A 185 0.87 -18.16 -8.51
N SER A 186 0.66 -16.89 -8.19
CA SER A 186 0.60 -15.83 -9.21
C SER A 186 1.98 -15.48 -9.76
N LEU A 187 3.05 -15.56 -8.95
CA LEU A 187 4.43 -15.41 -9.42
C LEU A 187 4.84 -16.58 -10.32
N VAL A 188 4.48 -17.82 -9.98
CA VAL A 188 4.71 -19.01 -10.82
C VAL A 188 3.95 -18.88 -12.13
N LYS A 189 2.70 -18.42 -12.10
CA LYS A 189 1.90 -18.15 -13.30
C LYS A 189 2.54 -17.07 -14.18
N TRP A 190 3.04 -15.99 -13.58
CA TRP A 190 3.78 -14.94 -14.28
C TRP A 190 5.04 -15.49 -14.96
N ILE A 191 5.89 -16.23 -14.23
CA ILE A 191 7.11 -16.87 -14.79
C ILE A 191 6.76 -17.84 -15.92
N TYR A 192 5.72 -18.65 -15.76
CA TYR A 192 5.30 -19.63 -16.76
C TYR A 192 4.84 -18.95 -18.05
N VAL A 193 4.04 -17.89 -17.95
CA VAL A 193 3.56 -17.12 -19.12
C VAL A 193 4.73 -16.40 -19.81
N GLU A 194 5.63 -15.78 -19.05
CA GLU A 194 6.74 -15.00 -19.61
C GLU A 194 7.85 -15.88 -20.25
N LEU A 195 8.11 -17.09 -19.71
CA LEU A 195 9.23 -17.93 -20.16
C LEU A 195 8.85 -19.03 -21.16
N ILE A 196 7.60 -19.52 -21.16
CA ILE A 196 7.23 -20.76 -21.88
C ILE A 196 6.27 -20.50 -23.04
N SER A 197 5.44 -19.45 -22.98
CA SER A 197 4.43 -19.17 -24.00
C SER A 197 4.99 -18.33 -25.16
N ILE A 198 5.71 -18.98 -26.09
CA ILE A 198 6.28 -18.36 -27.30
C ILE A 198 5.19 -17.90 -28.29
N ASP A 199 3.97 -18.46 -28.23
CA ASP A 199 2.90 -18.20 -29.21
C ASP A 199 1.88 -17.11 -28.79
N GLN A 200 2.05 -16.48 -27.62
CA GLN A 200 1.10 -15.47 -27.09
C GLN A 200 1.80 -14.21 -26.55
N VAL A 201 2.89 -13.79 -27.20
CA VAL A 201 3.72 -12.62 -26.87
C VAL A 201 2.96 -11.27 -26.95
N PHE A 202 1.66 -11.30 -27.24
CA PHE A 202 0.78 -10.13 -27.20
C PHE A 202 0.31 -9.72 -25.81
N PHE A 203 0.57 -10.53 -24.77
CA PHE A 203 0.34 -10.07 -23.40
C PHE A 203 1.42 -9.07 -23.05
N SER A 204 1.03 -7.80 -23.06
CA SER A 204 1.88 -6.76 -22.52
C SER A 204 2.15 -7.08 -21.05
N ILE A 205 3.32 -6.70 -20.53
CA ILE A 205 3.64 -6.76 -19.08
C ILE A 205 2.52 -6.13 -18.23
N GLN A 206 1.70 -5.26 -18.82
CA GLN A 206 0.51 -4.64 -18.25
C GLN A 206 -0.59 -5.66 -17.90
N ASP A 207 -0.87 -6.62 -18.79
CA ASP A 207 -2.00 -7.57 -18.65
C ASP A 207 -1.73 -8.65 -17.59
N ILE A 208 -0.47 -9.09 -17.43
CA ILE A 208 -0.12 -10.12 -16.44
C ILE A 208 -0.01 -9.52 -15.04
N ASN A 209 0.42 -8.24 -14.95
CA ASN A 209 0.30 -7.47 -13.72
C ASN A 209 -1.17 -7.40 -13.31
N GLU A 210 -2.08 -7.02 -14.19
CA GLU A 210 -3.52 -6.99 -13.89
C GLU A 210 -4.07 -8.33 -13.38
N LEU A 211 -3.65 -9.46 -13.99
CA LEU A 211 -4.08 -10.79 -13.56
C LEU A 211 -3.57 -11.17 -12.16
N PHE A 212 -2.29 -10.90 -11.85
CA PHE A 212 -1.72 -11.08 -10.51
C PHE A 212 -2.46 -10.22 -9.47
N PHE A 213 -2.76 -8.99 -9.85
CA PHE A 213 -3.30 -7.98 -8.96
C PHE A 213 -4.76 -8.18 -8.60
N ASN A 214 -5.60 -8.59 -9.55
CA ASN A 214 -7.03 -8.72 -9.30
C ASN A 214 -7.33 -9.75 -8.20
N GLU A 215 -6.78 -10.97 -8.29
CA GLU A 215 -6.99 -12.01 -7.27
C GLU A 215 -6.39 -11.61 -5.92
N PHE A 216 -5.18 -11.04 -5.92
CA PHE A 216 -4.52 -10.57 -4.71
C PHE A 216 -5.30 -9.45 -4.00
N PHE A 217 -5.83 -8.48 -4.75
CA PHE A 217 -6.59 -7.36 -4.21
C PHE A 217 -7.95 -7.77 -3.67
N THR A 218 -8.64 -8.72 -4.30
CA THR A 218 -9.90 -9.27 -3.77
C THR A 218 -9.70 -9.89 -2.39
N VAL A 219 -8.66 -10.70 -2.21
CA VAL A 219 -8.37 -11.33 -0.90
C VAL A 219 -8.00 -10.30 0.15
N LEU A 220 -7.28 -9.25 -0.24
CA LEU A 220 -6.88 -8.18 0.67
C LEU A 220 -8.06 -7.28 1.08
N ILE A 221 -9.01 -7.02 0.17
CA ILE A 221 -10.28 -6.37 0.51
C ILE A 221 -11.05 -7.22 1.55
N MET A 222 -11.14 -8.54 1.34
CA MET A 222 -11.82 -9.43 2.30
C MET A 222 -11.14 -9.40 3.68
N ALA A 223 -9.80 -9.35 3.71
CA ALA A 223 -9.05 -9.20 4.95
C ALA A 223 -9.31 -7.85 5.64
N ASP A 224 -9.39 -6.76 4.88
CA ASP A 224 -9.71 -5.42 5.38
C ASP A 224 -11.12 -5.36 5.99
N VAL A 225 -12.11 -6.00 5.34
CA VAL A 225 -13.49 -6.12 5.89
C VAL A 225 -13.50 -6.96 7.16
N LEU A 226 -12.74 -8.05 7.22
CA LEU A 226 -12.63 -8.85 8.44
C LEU A 226 -12.04 -8.03 9.61
N LEU A 227 -11.00 -7.23 9.33
CA LEU A 227 -10.42 -6.31 10.32
C LEU A 227 -11.44 -5.28 10.82
N LEU A 228 -12.32 -4.79 9.95
CA LEU A 228 -13.42 -3.90 10.34
C LEU A 228 -14.36 -4.57 11.35
N LEU A 229 -14.87 -5.75 11.01
CA LEU A 229 -15.81 -6.49 11.86
C LEU A 229 -15.23 -6.76 13.25
N ILE A 230 -13.94 -7.09 13.33
CA ILE A 230 -13.25 -7.30 14.61
C ILE A 230 -13.06 -5.99 15.36
N SER A 231 -12.77 -4.89 14.66
CA SER A 231 -12.70 -3.57 15.29
C SER A 231 -14.05 -3.18 15.90
N LEU A 232 -15.16 -3.45 15.22
CA LEU A 232 -16.52 -3.17 15.71
C LEU A 232 -16.86 -3.97 16.95
N TYR A 233 -16.37 -5.21 17.05
CA TYR A 233 -16.55 -6.03 18.25
C TYR A 233 -15.78 -5.52 19.49
N LYS A 234 -14.88 -4.53 19.33
CA LYS A 234 -13.88 -4.17 20.34
C LYS A 234 -13.95 -2.75 20.89
N THR A 235 -14.62 -1.83 20.20
CA THR A 235 -14.74 -0.44 20.66
C THR A 235 -16.19 0.01 20.60
N ASP A 236 -16.73 0.43 21.73
CA ASP A 236 -18.05 1.07 21.79
C ASP A 236 -17.96 2.60 21.56
N LYS A 237 -16.73 3.15 21.50
CA LYS A 237 -16.50 4.56 21.20
C LYS A 237 -16.77 4.84 19.72
N PHE A 238 -17.86 5.55 19.45
CA PHE A 238 -18.32 5.93 18.11
C PHE A 238 -17.22 6.54 17.22
N HIS A 239 -16.40 7.46 17.76
CA HIS A 239 -15.35 8.13 17.00
C HIS A 239 -14.21 7.17 16.56
N GLU A 240 -13.94 6.09 17.29
CA GLU A 240 -12.93 5.10 16.93
C GLU A 240 -13.46 4.16 15.86
N ILE A 241 -14.73 3.76 15.98
CA ILE A 241 -15.45 2.99 14.96
C ILE A 241 -15.40 3.75 13.63
N LEU A 242 -15.85 5.01 13.61
CA LEU A 242 -15.88 5.83 12.40
C LEU A 242 -14.50 6.00 11.77
N ARG A 243 -13.46 6.26 12.58
CA ARG A 243 -12.07 6.34 12.07
C ARG A 243 -11.65 5.03 11.41
N ASN A 244 -11.88 3.90 12.08
CA ASN A 244 -11.44 2.60 11.58
C ASN A 244 -12.25 2.19 10.34
N SER A 245 -13.56 2.42 10.30
CA SER A 245 -14.40 2.24 9.11
C SER A 245 -13.92 3.10 7.95
N GLY A 246 -13.66 4.38 8.20
CA GLY A 246 -13.19 5.32 7.18
C GLY A 246 -11.84 4.91 6.58
N PHE A 247 -10.94 4.37 7.41
CA PHE A 247 -9.69 3.78 6.95
C PHE A 247 -9.90 2.57 6.04
N ILE A 248 -10.82 1.66 6.37
CA ILE A 248 -11.13 0.50 5.52
C ILE A 248 -11.81 0.92 4.21
N ILE A 249 -12.68 1.94 4.24
CA ILE A 249 -13.28 2.49 3.01
C ILE A 249 -12.18 3.09 2.12
N SER A 250 -11.22 3.82 2.70
CA SER A 250 -10.08 4.36 1.97
C SER A 250 -9.27 3.27 1.28
N THR A 251 -9.03 2.13 1.93
CA THR A 251 -8.29 1.02 1.30
C THR A 251 -9.08 0.35 0.20
N ILE A 252 -10.39 0.17 0.36
CA ILE A 252 -11.25 -0.35 -0.70
C ILE A 252 -11.20 0.56 -1.93
N LEU A 253 -11.28 1.88 -1.76
CA LEU A 253 -11.19 2.83 -2.87
C LEU A 253 -9.82 2.78 -3.57
N ILE A 254 -8.72 2.64 -2.83
CA ILE A 254 -7.39 2.39 -3.42
C ILE A 254 -7.40 1.09 -4.24
N ARG A 255 -8.05 0.03 -3.74
CA ARG A 255 -8.11 -1.25 -4.46
C ARG A 255 -8.91 -1.14 -5.75
N LEU A 256 -10.06 -0.46 -5.71
CA LEU A 256 -10.87 -0.18 -6.89
C LEU A 256 -10.12 0.67 -7.92
N SER A 257 -9.23 1.56 -7.48
CA SER A 257 -8.41 2.35 -8.39
C SER A 257 -7.57 1.47 -9.32
N PHE A 258 -7.12 0.28 -8.88
CA PHE A 258 -6.33 -0.62 -9.71
C PHE A 258 -7.12 -1.29 -10.84
N SER A 259 -8.46 -1.30 -10.77
CA SER A 259 -9.32 -1.84 -11.82
C SER A 259 -9.69 -0.80 -12.89
N VAL A 260 -9.16 0.42 -12.78
CA VAL A 260 -9.39 1.49 -13.75
C VAL A 260 -8.05 2.10 -14.17
N GLU A 261 -8.00 2.59 -15.42
CA GLU A 261 -6.84 3.28 -15.97
C GLU A 261 -7.07 4.80 -16.08
N GLY A 262 -5.99 5.54 -16.40
CA GLY A 262 -6.09 6.95 -16.76
C GLY A 262 -6.30 7.89 -15.58
N LEU A 263 -6.91 9.06 -15.85
CA LEU A 263 -7.24 10.07 -14.83
C LEU A 263 -8.09 9.51 -13.68
N LEU A 264 -9.01 8.58 -13.98
CA LEU A 264 -9.90 8.01 -12.97
C LEU A 264 -9.13 7.22 -11.90
N ASN A 265 -8.09 6.49 -12.32
CA ASN A 265 -7.16 5.81 -11.42
C ASN A 265 -6.56 6.80 -10.41
N ASN A 266 -5.95 7.87 -10.92
CA ASN A 266 -5.30 8.90 -10.13
C ASN A 266 -6.27 9.61 -9.18
N ALA A 267 -7.45 9.98 -9.69
CA ALA A 267 -8.48 10.64 -8.91
C ALA A 267 -8.95 9.75 -7.75
N LEU A 268 -9.21 8.47 -8.00
CA LEU A 268 -9.62 7.52 -6.95
C LEU A 268 -8.54 7.41 -5.86
N ILE A 269 -7.26 7.27 -6.23
CA ILE A 269 -6.18 7.17 -5.24
C ILE A 269 -6.12 8.43 -4.38
N VAL A 270 -6.11 9.61 -5.00
CA VAL A 270 -6.05 10.89 -4.28
C VAL A 270 -7.26 11.04 -3.34
N ILE A 271 -8.48 10.81 -3.84
CA ILE A 271 -9.71 10.88 -3.04
C ILE A 271 -9.66 9.91 -1.87
N SER A 272 -9.16 8.69 -2.08
CA SER A 272 -9.02 7.69 -1.01
C SER A 272 -8.14 8.18 0.13
N VAL A 273 -6.98 8.73 -0.20
CA VAL A 273 -6.01 9.21 0.80
C VAL A 273 -6.54 10.47 1.50
N VAL A 274 -7.15 11.39 0.75
CA VAL A 274 -7.83 12.58 1.32
C VAL A 274 -8.90 12.16 2.31
N TYR A 275 -9.79 11.25 1.92
CA TYR A 275 -10.87 10.76 2.77
C TYR A 275 -10.33 10.16 4.07
N GLY A 276 -9.37 9.24 3.99
CA GLY A 276 -8.80 8.65 5.19
C GLY A 276 -8.03 9.66 6.05
N PHE A 277 -7.37 10.66 5.46
CA PHE A 277 -6.77 11.76 6.21
C PHE A 277 -7.82 12.60 6.95
N ILE A 278 -8.94 12.94 6.31
CA ILE A 278 -10.06 13.65 6.94
C ILE A 278 -10.62 12.84 8.12
N MET A 279 -10.79 11.53 7.97
CA MET A 279 -11.28 10.65 9.05
C MET A 279 -10.32 10.61 10.24
N LEU A 280 -9.00 10.68 10.00
CA LEU A 280 -8.01 10.85 11.07
C LEU A 280 -8.20 12.20 11.78
N LEU A 281 -8.34 13.30 11.04
CA LEU A 281 -8.54 14.62 11.62
C LEU A 281 -9.81 14.68 12.46
N LEU A 282 -10.94 14.22 11.92
CA LEU A 282 -12.22 14.19 12.62
C LEU A 282 -12.12 13.44 13.94
N HIS A 283 -11.47 12.28 13.95
CA HIS A 283 -11.21 11.55 15.19
C HIS A 283 -10.40 12.35 16.20
N ILE A 284 -9.30 12.97 15.78
CA ILE A 284 -8.44 13.78 16.65
C ILE A 284 -9.21 14.97 17.25
N TYR A 285 -10.02 15.65 16.44
CA TYR A 285 -10.80 16.80 16.92
C TYR A 285 -11.94 16.36 17.84
N PHE A 286 -12.62 15.26 17.53
CA PHE A 286 -13.70 14.71 18.34
C PHE A 286 -13.21 14.29 19.73
N GLU A 287 -12.06 13.62 19.82
CA GLU A 287 -11.45 13.23 21.10
C GLU A 287 -11.09 14.46 21.96
N LYS A 288 -10.55 15.52 21.35
CA LYS A 288 -10.28 16.78 22.06
C LYS A 288 -11.54 17.43 22.62
N VAL A 289 -12.62 17.44 21.85
CA VAL A 289 -13.91 18.00 22.29
C VAL A 289 -14.46 17.20 23.46
N GLN A 290 -14.45 15.86 23.39
CA GLN A 290 -14.90 15.01 24.49
C GLN A 290 -14.08 15.21 25.77
N VAL A 291 -12.75 15.28 25.68
CA VAL A 291 -11.88 15.53 26.84
C VAL A 291 -12.13 16.90 27.45
N LYS A 292 -12.38 17.93 26.62
CA LYS A 292 -12.71 19.27 27.11
C LYS A 292 -14.06 19.29 27.84
N TYR A 293 -15.09 18.72 27.22
CA TYR A 293 -16.43 18.63 27.81
C TYR A 293 -16.43 17.88 29.15
N ALA A 294 -15.73 16.74 29.23
CA ALA A 294 -15.63 15.97 30.48
C ALA A 294 -14.90 16.72 31.61
N LYS A 295 -14.03 17.69 31.29
CA LYS A 295 -13.40 18.55 32.30
C LYS A 295 -14.33 19.64 32.77
N GLU A 296 -15.10 20.25 31.87
CA GLU A 296 -16.10 21.28 32.19
C GLU A 296 -17.17 20.71 33.12
N VAL A 297 -17.72 19.53 32.81
CA VAL A 297 -18.70 18.84 33.68
C VAL A 297 -18.14 18.57 35.09
N LYS A 298 -16.88 18.12 35.20
CA LYS A 298 -16.24 17.88 36.51
C LYS A 298 -16.00 19.15 37.32
N ILE A 299 -15.85 20.30 36.65
CA ILE A 299 -15.71 21.60 37.33
C ILE A 299 -17.08 22.03 37.84
N GLU A 300 -18.13 21.93 37.00
CA GLU A 300 -19.50 22.23 37.39
C GLU A 300 -19.98 21.36 38.57
N GLU A 301 -19.70 20.06 38.57
CA GLU A 301 -20.03 19.16 39.68
C GLU A 301 -19.31 19.56 40.98
N LYS A 302 -18.03 19.94 40.91
CA LYS A 302 -17.26 20.40 42.09
C LYS A 302 -17.77 21.73 42.64
N GLU A 303 -18.11 22.68 41.76
CA GLU A 303 -18.68 23.95 42.18
C GLU A 303 -20.05 23.75 42.85
N GLN A 304 -20.85 22.79 42.38
CA GLN A 304 -22.12 22.43 43.02
C GLN A 304 -21.93 21.76 44.39
N GLU A 305 -20.90 20.92 44.56
CA GLU A 305 -20.57 20.32 45.87
C GLU A 305 -20.05 21.34 46.90
N GLU A 306 -19.38 22.43 46.48
CA GLU A 306 -18.93 23.49 47.38
C GLU A 306 -20.05 24.46 47.82
N ILE A 307 -21.20 24.45 47.12
CA ILE A 307 -22.35 25.31 47.42
C ILE A 307 -23.34 24.65 48.41
N ILE A 308 -23.24 23.33 48.63
CA ILE A 308 -24.12 22.53 49.52
C ILE A 308 -23.47 22.33 50.89
#